data_AF-A0A8S1KIC7-F1
#
_entry.id   AF-A0A8S1KIC7-F1
#
_cell.length_a   1.000
_cell.length_b   1.000
_cell.length_c   1.000
_cell.angle_alpha   90.00
_cell.angle_beta   90.00
_cell.angle_gamma   90.00
#
_symmetry.space_group_name_H-M   'P 1'
#
loop_
_entity.id
_entity.type
_entity.pdbx_description
1 polymer ?
#
loop_
_entity_poly.entity_id
_entity_poly.type
_entity_poly.pdbx_seq_one_letter_code
_entity_poly.pdbx_strand_id
1 'polypeptide(L)'
;MKIKFQFNKIFEAINKNLIKPQKKIEIRLDRLSMDPHHYWIAVAKGMERPFTGEFWNHDQQGVYQCFHCKNSLFQSDTKYQAQTGYASFFQHHKNSVKIIDIKEKFVILLQQRGTQLSSA
;
A
#
# COMPACT_ATOMS: atom_id res chain seq x y z
N MET A 1 48.92 4.03 -14.43
CA MET A 1 47.72 3.24 -14.81
C MET A 1 47.33 2.27 -13.69
N LYS A 2 46.79 2.74 -12.55
CA LYS A 2 46.37 1.89 -11.40
C LYS A 2 45.07 2.34 -10.70
N ILE A 3 44.41 3.39 -11.20
CA ILE A 3 43.29 4.04 -10.50
C ILE A 3 41.92 3.44 -10.86
N LYS A 4 41.77 2.81 -12.04
CA LYS A 4 40.48 2.20 -12.46
C LYS A 4 40.15 0.87 -11.76
N PHE A 5 41.15 0.13 -11.25
CA PHE A 5 40.93 -1.22 -10.70
C PHE A 5 40.43 -1.25 -9.26
N GLN A 6 40.65 -0.17 -8.49
CA GLN A 6 40.19 -0.09 -7.10
C GLN A 6 38.73 0.37 -6.99
N PHE A 7 38.26 1.23 -7.89
CA PHE A 7 36.87 1.70 -7.90
C PHE A 7 35.87 0.56 -8.15
N ASN A 8 36.15 -0.38 -9.05
CA ASN A 8 35.25 -1.50 -9.32
C ASN A 8 35.08 -2.43 -8.12
N LYS A 9 36.13 -2.69 -7.35
CA LYS A 9 36.04 -3.53 -6.14
C LYS A 9 35.24 -2.85 -5.02
N ILE A 10 35.43 -1.55 -4.84
CA ILE A 10 34.67 -0.77 -3.85
C ILE A 10 33.19 -0.69 -4.26
N PHE A 11 32.90 -0.49 -5.54
CA PHE A 11 31.53 -0.44 -6.06
C PHE A 11 30.81 -1.79 -5.96
N GLU A 12 31.49 -2.91 -6.25
CA GLU A 12 30.94 -4.26 -6.05
C GLU A 12 30.70 -4.59 -4.56
N ALA A 13 31.59 -4.16 -3.67
CA ALA A 13 31.43 -4.38 -2.22
C ALA A 13 30.27 -3.57 -1.62
N ILE A 14 30.04 -2.35 -2.11
CA ILE A 14 28.90 -1.50 -1.72
C ILE A 14 27.58 -2.12 -2.24
N ASN A 15 27.54 -2.57 -3.49
CA ASN A 15 26.32 -3.16 -4.07
C ASN A 15 25.90 -4.48 -3.42
N LYS A 16 26.85 -5.30 -2.97
CA LYS A 16 26.55 -6.58 -2.28
C LYS A 16 25.91 -6.39 -0.89
N ASN A 17 26.11 -5.25 -0.24
CA ASN A 17 25.62 -5.00 1.12
C ASN A 17 24.33 -4.17 1.19
N LEU A 18 23.86 -3.62 0.05
CA LEU A 18 22.68 -2.74 0.01
C LEU A 18 21.40 -3.45 -0.44
N ILE A 19 21.48 -4.65 -1.00
CA ILE A 19 20.30 -5.45 -1.36
C ILE A 19 20.09 -6.51 -0.28
N LYS A 20 19.67 -6.07 0.91
CA LYS A 20 19.09 -7.02 1.87
C LYS A 20 17.78 -7.52 1.24
N PRO A 21 17.61 -8.85 1.04
CA PRO A 21 16.34 -9.37 0.57
C PRO A 21 15.29 -8.95 1.59
N GLN A 22 14.29 -8.20 1.14
CA GLN A 22 13.19 -7.81 2.00
C GLN A 22 12.58 -9.09 2.55
N LYS A 23 12.73 -9.27 3.87
CA LYS A 23 12.27 -10.45 4.59
C LYS A 23 10.79 -10.62 4.24
N LYS A 24 10.45 -11.69 3.51
CA LYS A 24 9.06 -12.06 3.24
C LYS A 24 8.47 -12.45 4.58
N ILE A 25 7.95 -11.48 5.31
CA ILE A 25 7.16 -11.73 6.50
C ILE A 25 5.92 -12.44 5.97
N GLU A 26 5.81 -13.74 6.17
CA GLU A 26 4.55 -14.47 5.98
C GLU A 26 3.61 -13.99 7.08
N ILE A 27 2.94 -12.87 6.80
CA ILE A 27 1.90 -12.37 7.68
C ILE A 27 0.73 -13.33 7.50
N ARG A 28 0.54 -14.22 8.47
CA ARG A 28 -0.59 -15.13 8.50
C ARG A 28 -1.85 -14.30 8.73
N LEU A 29 -2.80 -14.38 7.79
CA LEU A 29 -4.13 -13.78 7.94
C LEU A 29 -4.94 -14.60 8.94
N ASP A 30 -4.70 -14.39 10.23
CA ASP A 30 -5.46 -15.06 11.28
C ASP A 30 -6.78 -14.33 11.52
N ARG A 31 -7.90 -15.04 11.31
CA ARG A 31 -9.26 -14.52 11.50
C ARG A 31 -9.49 -13.95 12.91
N LEU A 32 -8.79 -14.48 13.91
CA LEU A 32 -8.93 -14.08 15.31
C LEU A 32 -8.17 -12.79 15.66
N SER A 33 -7.17 -12.41 14.85
CA SER A 33 -6.33 -11.23 15.12
C SER A 33 -6.74 -9.98 14.34
N MET A 34 -7.78 -10.07 13.51
CA MET A 34 -8.27 -8.98 12.69
C MET A 34 -9.72 -8.68 13.06
N ASP A 35 -10.08 -7.41 13.03
CA ASP A 35 -11.48 -7.00 13.13
C ASP A 35 -12.34 -7.72 12.08
N PRO A 36 -13.52 -8.26 12.44
CA PRO A 36 -14.34 -9.06 11.54
C PRO A 36 -14.72 -8.36 10.23
N HIS A 37 -14.95 -7.05 10.25
CA HIS A 37 -15.29 -6.28 9.06
C HIS A 37 -14.09 -6.20 8.11
N HIS A 38 -12.91 -5.91 8.64
CA HIS A 38 -11.68 -5.91 7.83
C HIS A 38 -11.36 -7.29 7.24
N TYR A 39 -11.55 -8.37 8.01
CA TYR A 39 -11.37 -9.73 7.51
C TYR A 39 -12.35 -10.05 6.38
N TRP A 40 -13.63 -9.68 6.55
CA TRP A 40 -14.66 -9.92 5.55
C TRP A 40 -14.33 -9.27 4.21
N ILE A 41 -13.86 -8.02 4.20
CA ILE A 41 -13.51 -7.32 2.96
C ILE A 41 -12.19 -7.84 2.38
N ALA A 42 -11.12 -7.92 3.17
CA ALA A 42 -9.78 -8.26 2.67
C ALA A 42 -9.61 -9.74 2.27
N VAL A 43 -10.30 -10.66 2.96
CA VAL A 43 -10.11 -12.11 2.79
C VAL A 43 -11.34 -12.78 2.18
N ALA A 44 -12.53 -12.45 2.66
CA ALA A 44 -13.77 -13.06 2.17
C ALA A 44 -14.35 -12.38 0.91
N LYS A 45 -13.58 -11.48 0.27
CA LYS A 45 -13.99 -10.70 -0.91
C LYS A 45 -15.30 -9.93 -0.68
N GLY A 46 -15.54 -9.49 0.55
CA GLY A 46 -16.64 -8.61 0.90
C GLY A 46 -16.49 -7.22 0.30
N MET A 47 -17.58 -6.46 0.30
CA MET A 47 -17.63 -5.08 -0.19
C MET A 47 -18.34 -4.21 0.84
N GLU A 48 -17.68 -3.18 1.35
CA GLU A 48 -18.33 -2.22 2.23
C GLU A 48 -19.53 -1.55 1.56
N ARG A 49 -20.45 -0.98 2.34
CA ARG A 49 -21.56 -0.22 1.77
C ARG A 49 -21.05 1.13 1.25
N PRO A 50 -21.66 1.69 0.19
CA PRO A 50 -21.29 3.01 -0.28
C PRO A 50 -21.57 4.05 0.81
N PHE A 51 -20.72 5.08 0.89
CA PHE A 51 -20.81 6.18 1.86
C PHE A 51 -20.61 5.77 3.33
N THR A 52 -20.11 4.56 3.60
CA THR A 52 -19.83 4.10 4.97
C THR A 52 -18.35 3.95 5.30
N GLY A 53 -17.47 3.82 4.30
CA GLY A 53 -16.04 3.62 4.52
C GLY A 53 -15.30 4.86 5.04
N GLU A 54 -14.37 4.69 5.99
CA GLU A 54 -13.65 5.81 6.63
C GLU A 54 -13.02 6.79 5.61
N PHE A 55 -12.55 6.28 4.47
CA PHE A 55 -11.81 7.06 3.48
C PHE A 55 -12.64 7.54 2.27
N TRP A 56 -13.96 7.33 2.25
CA TRP A 56 -14.78 7.73 1.08
C TRP A 56 -14.79 9.26 0.88
N ASN A 57 -14.95 10.04 1.96
CA ASN A 57 -14.95 11.51 1.95
C ASN A 57 -13.68 12.14 2.54
N HIS A 58 -12.58 11.40 2.50
CA HIS A 58 -11.36 11.82 3.18
C HIS A 58 -10.42 12.57 2.24
N ASP A 59 -10.08 13.83 2.54
CA ASP A 59 -9.29 14.69 1.66
C ASP A 59 -7.96 15.17 2.29
N GLN A 60 -7.51 14.59 3.41
CA GLN A 60 -6.20 14.95 3.98
C GLN A 60 -5.03 14.35 3.17
N GLN A 61 -3.91 15.06 3.15
CA GLN A 61 -2.69 14.59 2.51
C GLN A 61 -2.08 13.37 3.21
N GLY A 62 -1.57 12.42 2.42
CA GLY A 62 -0.90 11.25 2.97
C GLY A 62 -0.78 10.09 1.97
N VAL A 63 -0.42 8.92 2.51
CA VAL A 63 -0.28 7.69 1.73
C VAL A 63 -1.26 6.65 2.23
N TYR A 64 -2.04 6.10 1.30
CA TYR A 64 -2.94 4.99 1.55
C TYR A 64 -2.16 3.69 1.42
N GLN A 65 -2.12 2.94 2.51
CA GLN A 65 -1.38 1.68 2.65
C GLN A 65 -2.36 0.51 2.77
N CYS A 66 -1.89 -0.69 2.45
CA CYS A 66 -2.64 -1.90 2.75
C CYS A 66 -2.77 -2.04 4.28
N PHE A 67 -4.01 -2.20 4.78
CA PHE A 67 -4.26 -2.40 6.20
C PHE A 67 -3.47 -3.59 6.79
N HIS A 68 -3.28 -4.66 6.00
CA HIS A 68 -2.60 -5.87 6.44
C HIS A 68 -1.07 -5.81 6.30
N CYS A 69 -0.55 -5.64 5.09
CA CYS A 69 0.89 -5.70 4.84
C CYS A 69 1.63 -4.36 4.95
N LYS A 70 0.89 -3.26 5.19
CA LYS A 70 1.41 -1.88 5.28
C LYS A 70 2.14 -1.37 4.04
N ASN A 71 2.03 -2.07 2.91
CA ASN A 71 2.60 -1.63 1.64
C ASN A 71 1.86 -0.39 1.15
N SER A 72 2.58 0.59 0.61
CA SER A 72 1.99 1.81 0.04
C SER A 72 1.28 1.49 -1.28
N LEU A 73 -0.01 1.82 -1.35
CA LEU A 73 -0.86 1.51 -2.50
C LEU A 73 -1.14 2.75 -3.35
N PHE A 74 -1.58 3.84 -2.72
CA PHE A 74 -2.00 5.08 -3.40
C PHE A 74 -1.52 6.33 -2.65
N GLN A 75 -1.36 7.44 -3.37
CA GLN A 75 -1.09 8.76 -2.80
C GLN A 75 -2.40 9.55 -2.69
N SER A 76 -2.50 10.47 -1.72
CA SER A 76 -3.64 11.39 -1.61
C SER A 76 -3.90 12.18 -2.88
N ASP A 77 -2.83 12.59 -3.57
CA ASP A 77 -2.91 13.42 -4.78
C ASP A 77 -3.56 12.68 -5.96
N THR A 78 -3.60 11.33 -5.89
CA THR A 78 -4.23 10.51 -6.92
C THR A 78 -5.69 10.18 -6.60
N LYS A 79 -6.20 10.63 -5.44
CA LYS A 79 -7.60 10.50 -5.05
C LYS A 79 -8.45 11.54 -5.78
N TYR A 80 -9.64 11.14 -6.21
CA TYR A 80 -10.63 12.04 -6.81
C TYR A 80 -12.05 11.71 -6.32
N GLN A 81 -12.94 12.70 -6.38
CA GLN A 81 -14.34 12.52 -5.97
C GLN A 81 -15.17 11.93 -7.12
N ALA A 82 -15.48 10.63 -7.03
CA ALA A 82 -16.23 9.92 -8.07
C ALA A 82 -17.75 9.87 -7.82
N GLN A 83 -18.26 10.44 -6.71
CA GLN A 83 -19.66 10.32 -6.24
C GLN A 83 -20.19 8.87 -6.14
N THR A 84 -19.30 7.87 -6.13
CA THR A 84 -19.66 6.45 -6.04
C THR A 84 -19.91 5.97 -4.61
N GLY A 85 -19.52 6.79 -3.61
CA GLY A 85 -19.52 6.41 -2.20
C GLY A 85 -18.30 5.59 -1.78
N TYR A 86 -17.29 5.43 -2.64
CA TYR A 86 -16.03 4.74 -2.35
C TYR A 86 -14.82 5.62 -2.66
N ALA A 87 -13.72 5.40 -1.94
CA ALA A 87 -12.45 6.06 -2.22
C ALA A 87 -11.94 5.66 -3.61
N SER A 88 -11.79 6.64 -4.50
CA SER A 88 -11.48 6.41 -5.91
C SER A 88 -10.14 7.05 -6.27
N PHE A 89 -9.28 6.31 -6.98
CA PHE A 89 -7.92 6.73 -7.32
C PHE A 89 -7.62 6.47 -8.80
N PHE A 90 -6.95 7.42 -9.45
CA PHE A 90 -6.60 7.27 -10.88
C PHE A 90 -5.21 6.67 -11.10
N GLN A 91 -4.36 6.61 -10.07
CA GLN A 91 -2.99 6.12 -10.17
C GLN A 91 -2.56 5.40 -8.88
N HIS A 92 -1.96 4.21 -9.04
CA HIS A 92 -1.37 3.41 -7.96
C HIS A 92 0.16 3.44 -8.00
N HIS A 93 0.79 3.07 -6.88
CA HIS A 93 2.24 2.86 -6.81
C HIS A 93 2.70 1.67 -7.68
N LYS A 94 3.94 1.74 -8.16
CA LYS A 94 4.51 0.68 -9.01
C LYS A 94 4.62 -0.63 -8.21
N ASN A 95 4.19 -1.74 -8.80
CA ASN A 95 4.21 -3.08 -8.22
C ASN A 95 3.41 -3.24 -6.91
N SER A 96 2.51 -2.31 -6.56
CA SER A 96 1.72 -2.38 -5.32
C SER A 96 0.36 -3.05 -5.49
N VAL A 97 -0.25 -2.90 -6.67
CA VAL A 97 -1.57 -3.45 -7.02
C VAL A 97 -1.42 -4.43 -8.17
N LYS A 98 -2.03 -5.60 -8.03
CA LYS A 98 -2.17 -6.57 -9.12
C LYS A 98 -3.57 -6.42 -9.72
N ILE A 99 -3.63 -5.99 -10.97
CA ILE A 99 -4.88 -5.95 -11.73
C ILE A 99 -5.19 -7.38 -12.14
N ILE A 100 -6.38 -7.84 -11.79
CA ILE A 100 -6.90 -9.16 -12.16
C ILE A 100 -8.21 -8.88 -12.88
N ASP A 101 -8.35 -9.39 -14.10
CA ASP A 101 -9.61 -9.29 -14.84
C ASP A 101 -10.61 -10.26 -14.21
N ILE A 102 -11.45 -9.70 -13.37
CA ILE A 102 -12.54 -10.42 -12.74
C ILE A 102 -13.80 -9.66 -13.17
N LYS A 103 -14.81 -10.38 -13.67
CA LYS A 103 -16.09 -9.76 -14.06
C LYS A 103 -16.84 -9.13 -12.87
N GLU A 104 -16.28 -9.21 -11.67
CA GLU A 104 -16.84 -8.72 -10.41
C GLU A 104 -15.97 -7.59 -9.83
N LYS A 105 -16.61 -6.63 -9.17
CA LYS A 105 -15.99 -5.42 -8.62
C LYS A 105 -15.24 -5.74 -7.32
N PHE A 106 -14.02 -5.24 -7.15
CA PHE A 106 -13.23 -5.40 -5.91
C PHE A 106 -13.04 -4.07 -5.17
N VAL A 107 -13.03 -4.14 -3.85
CA VAL A 107 -12.66 -3.04 -2.95
C VAL A 107 -11.30 -3.35 -2.32
N ILE A 108 -10.40 -2.38 -2.29
CA ILE A 108 -9.13 -2.46 -1.58
C ILE A 108 -9.28 -1.69 -0.28
N LEU A 109 -9.12 -2.37 0.87
CA LEU A 109 -9.06 -1.70 2.16
C LEU A 109 -7.78 -0.88 2.27
N LEU A 110 -7.96 0.41 2.46
CA LEU A 110 -6.89 1.36 2.66
C LEU A 110 -6.79 1.70 4.14
N GLN A 111 -5.57 1.78 4.65
CA GLN A 111 -5.25 2.45 5.89
C GLN A 111 -4.34 3.62 5.54
N GLN A 112 -4.70 4.83 5.92
CA GLN A 112 -3.76 5.93 5.81
C GLN A 112 -2.71 5.83 6.93
N ARG A 113 -1.43 5.93 6.57
CA ARG A 113 -0.42 6.46 7.49
C ARG A 113 -0.14 7.89 7.06
N GLY A 114 -0.70 8.84 7.78
CA GLY A 114 -0.21 10.21 7.78
C GLY A 114 0.84 10.36 8.87
N THR A 115 1.98 10.96 8.54
CA THR A 115 2.78 11.68 9.53
C THR A 115 1.83 12.52 10.38
N GLN A 116 1.92 12.41 11.71
CA GLN A 116 1.48 13.50 12.55
C GLN A 116 2.10 14.76 11.94
N LEU A 117 1.30 15.66 11.38
CA LEU A 117 1.68 17.06 11.48
C LEU A 117 1.70 17.29 12.98
N SER A 118 2.90 17.22 13.56
CA SER A 118 3.20 17.95 14.77
C SER A 118 2.78 19.38 14.46
N SER A 119 1.60 19.74 14.95
CA SER A 119 1.21 21.12 15.16
C SER A 119 2.38 21.82 15.83
N ALA A 120 2.78 22.95 15.26
CA ALA A 120 3.72 23.90 15.84
C ALA A 120 3.32 24.27 17.28
#